data_AF-A0A085FFQ0-F1
#
_entry.id   AF-A0A085FFQ0-F1
#
_cell.length_a   1.000
_cell.length_b   1.000
_cell.length_c   1.000
_cell.angle_alpha   90.00
_cell.angle_beta   90.00
_cell.angle_gamma   90.00
#
_symmetry.space_group_name_H-M   'P 1'
#
loop_
_entity.id
_entity.type
_entity.pdbx_description
1 polymer ?
#
loop_
_entity_poly.entity_id
_entity_poly.type
_entity_poly.pdbx_seq_one_letter_code
_entity_poly.pdbx_strand_id
1 'polypeptide(L)'
;MHGLRFISRARDLGFSVEQMGDLLALWRDRSRASADVKSIALEHIRVLDEKAKALKAMSDTLRHLADNCHGDGRPDCPIIEGFAQAAPTSVKRRRPRFGVTDVAPDRSHA
;
A
#
# COMPACT_ATOMS: atom_id res chain seq x y z
N MET A 1 -6.12 25.10 -15.85
CA MET A 1 -6.77 24.13 -14.92
C MET A 1 -6.02 22.79 -14.96
N HIS A 2 -4.85 22.67 -14.31
CA HIS A 2 -4.02 21.46 -14.38
C HIS A 2 -3.70 20.83 -13.01
N GLY A 3 -3.58 21.62 -11.94
CA GLY A 3 -3.21 21.13 -10.60
C GLY A 3 -4.23 20.20 -9.93
N LEU A 4 -5.54 20.46 -10.06
CA LEU A 4 -6.57 19.59 -9.48
C LEU A 4 -6.61 18.20 -10.12
N ARG A 5 -6.41 18.13 -11.45
CA ARG A 5 -6.30 16.85 -12.17
C ARG A 5 -5.06 16.06 -11.75
N PHE A 6 -3.96 16.76 -11.50
CA PHE A 6 -2.72 16.16 -10.98
C PHE A 6 -2.94 15.55 -9.60
N ILE A 7 -3.51 16.32 -8.67
CA ILE A 7 -3.83 15.86 -7.32
C ILE A 7 -4.78 14.65 -7.34
N SER A 8 -5.82 14.69 -8.18
CA SER A 8 -6.74 13.54 -8.30
C SER A 8 -6.00 12.28 -8.71
N ARG A 9 -5.15 12.34 -9.74
CA ARG A 9 -4.39 11.16 -10.21
C ARG A 9 -3.40 10.66 -9.18
N ALA A 10 -2.70 11.56 -8.48
CA ALA A 10 -1.77 11.15 -7.44
C ALA A 10 -2.49 10.47 -6.27
N ARG A 11 -3.68 10.95 -5.91
CA ARG A 11 -4.54 10.29 -4.91
C ARG A 11 -5.02 8.91 -5.37
N ASP A 12 -5.40 8.77 -6.64
CA ASP A 12 -5.84 7.48 -7.21
C ASP A 12 -4.71 6.44 -7.21
N LEU A 13 -3.46 6.89 -7.33
CA LEU A 13 -2.25 6.05 -7.21
C LEU A 13 -1.81 5.81 -5.76
N GLY A 14 -2.55 6.35 -4.79
CA GLY A 14 -2.30 6.12 -3.36
C GLY A 14 -1.15 6.91 -2.77
N PHE A 15 -0.69 7.98 -3.43
CA PHE A 15 0.27 8.92 -2.82
C PHE A 15 -0.35 9.62 -1.61
N SER A 16 0.47 9.86 -0.58
CA SER A 16 0.07 10.64 0.59
C SER A 16 -0.15 12.11 0.26
N VAL A 17 -0.82 12.83 1.16
CA VAL A 17 -0.99 14.29 1.02
C VAL A 17 0.36 15.01 0.99
N GLU A 18 1.32 14.53 1.78
CA GLU A 18 2.69 15.05 1.80
C GLU A 18 3.39 14.80 0.46
N GLN A 19 3.38 13.57 -0.05
CA GLN A 19 3.95 13.22 -1.36
C GLN A 19 3.28 13.98 -2.51
N MET A 20 1.96 14.20 -2.44
CA MET A 20 1.25 15.03 -3.42
C MET A 20 1.73 16.49 -3.37
N GLY A 21 2.04 17.00 -2.18
CA GLY A 21 2.67 18.32 -1.98
C GLY A 21 4.06 18.39 -2.62
N ASP A 22 4.91 17.40 -2.35
CA ASP A 22 6.26 17.31 -2.91
C ASP A 22 6.23 17.20 -4.44
N LEU A 23 5.38 16.31 -4.95
CA LEU A 23 5.16 16.12 -6.38
C LEU A 23 4.59 17.37 -7.03
N LEU A 24 3.75 18.15 -6.34
CA LEU A 24 3.21 19.42 -6.84
C LEU A 24 4.26 20.54 -6.81
N ALA A 25 5.09 20.59 -5.77
CA ALA A 25 6.20 21.53 -5.65
C ALA A 25 7.22 21.29 -6.78
N LEU A 26 7.62 20.03 -6.97
CA LEU A 26 8.38 19.61 -8.13
C LEU A 26 7.63 20.01 -9.40
N TRP A 27 6.36 19.61 -9.56
CA TRP A 27 5.58 19.91 -10.77
C TRP A 27 5.57 21.39 -11.19
N ARG A 28 5.56 22.31 -10.22
CA ARG A 28 5.60 23.77 -10.44
C ARG A 28 6.99 24.31 -10.78
N ASP A 29 8.05 23.64 -10.35
CA ASP A 29 9.42 23.98 -10.75
C ASP A 29 9.68 23.50 -12.19
N ARG A 30 9.78 24.45 -13.12
CA ARG A 30 10.03 24.22 -14.54
C ARG A 30 11.50 23.94 -14.87
N SER A 31 12.41 24.17 -13.94
CA SER A 31 13.86 23.97 -14.10
C SER A 31 14.35 22.62 -13.57
N ARG A 32 13.46 21.84 -12.94
CA ARG A 32 13.81 20.60 -12.24
C ARG A 32 14.39 19.52 -13.13
N ALA A 33 15.32 18.76 -12.56
CA ALA A 33 15.72 17.47 -13.10
C ALA A 33 14.58 16.45 -12.89
N SER A 34 14.32 15.63 -13.90
CA SER A 34 13.32 14.55 -13.81
C SER A 34 13.72 13.41 -12.85
N ALA A 35 14.94 13.44 -12.33
CA ALA A 35 15.50 12.45 -11.41
C ALA A 35 14.74 12.37 -10.08
N ASP A 36 14.38 13.51 -9.48
CA ASP A 36 13.73 13.53 -8.16
C ASP A 36 12.31 12.96 -8.23
N VAL A 37 11.57 13.33 -9.29
CA VAL A 37 10.23 12.78 -9.55
C VAL A 37 10.30 11.27 -9.77
N LYS A 38 11.32 10.80 -10.49
CA LYS A 38 11.54 9.36 -10.73
C LYS A 38 11.84 8.63 -9.41
N SER A 39 12.66 9.21 -8.54
CA SER A 39 13.00 8.64 -7.23
C SER A 39 11.74 8.44 -6.37
N ILE A 40 10.90 9.48 -6.23
CA ILE A 40 9.64 9.41 -5.47
C ILE A 40 8.72 8.32 -6.03
N ALA A 41 8.59 8.22 -7.35
CA ALA A 41 7.75 7.22 -7.98
C ALA A 41 8.27 5.79 -7.76
N LEU A 42 9.57 5.56 -7.90
CA LEU A 42 10.19 4.25 -7.69
C LEU A 42 10.07 3.78 -6.24
N GLU A 43 10.22 4.69 -5.29
CA GLU A 43 10.05 4.36 -3.87
C GLU A 43 8.60 4.00 -3.54
N HIS A 44 7.64 4.74 -4.10
CA HIS A 44 6.22 4.40 -3.93
C HIS A 44 5.86 3.05 -4.55
N ILE A 45 6.43 2.71 -5.71
CA ILE A 45 6.28 1.38 -6.33
C ILE A 45 6.75 0.28 -5.38
N ARG A 46 7.93 0.42 -4.76
CA ARG A 46 8.45 -0.57 -3.81
C ARG A 46 7.49 -0.79 -2.64
N VAL A 47 6.94 0.30 -2.08
CA VAL A 47 5.98 0.20 -0.98
C VAL A 47 4.67 -0.47 -1.41
N LEU A 48 4.20 -0.23 -2.64
CA LEU A 48 3.03 -0.90 -3.19
C LEU A 48 3.31 -2.40 -3.40
N ASP A 49 4.47 -2.76 -3.93
CA ASP A 49 4.86 -4.15 -4.16
C ASP A 49 4.97 -4.95 -2.86
N GLU A 50 5.54 -4.36 -1.80
CA GLU A 50 5.60 -5.00 -0.49
C GLU A 50 4.21 -5.23 0.11
N LYS A 51 3.30 -4.26 -0.03
CA LYS A 51 1.90 -4.44 0.38
C LYS A 51 1.20 -5.50 -0.45
N ALA A 52 1.43 -5.53 -1.77
CA ALA A 52 0.85 -6.51 -2.66
C ALA A 52 1.31 -7.92 -2.29
N LYS A 53 2.60 -8.13 -2.00
CA LYS A 53 3.13 -9.40 -1.49
C LYS A 53 2.45 -9.83 -0.18
N ALA A 54 2.33 -8.91 0.78
CA ALA A 54 1.68 -9.21 2.06
C ALA A 54 0.20 -9.60 1.89
N LEU A 55 -0.54 -8.85 1.07
CA LEU A 55 -1.95 -9.15 0.77
C LEU A 55 -2.10 -10.45 0.00
N LYS A 56 -1.18 -10.74 -0.93
CA LYS A 56 -1.16 -11.99 -1.68
C LYS A 56 -0.93 -13.18 -0.75
N ALA A 57 0.05 -13.09 0.16
CA ALA A 57 0.29 -14.13 1.15
C ALA A 57 -0.94 -14.39 2.05
N MET A 58 -1.59 -13.33 2.53
CA MET A 58 -2.84 -13.47 3.31
C MET A 58 -3.95 -14.14 2.50
N SER A 59 -4.13 -13.72 1.24
CA SER A 59 -5.11 -14.32 0.34
C SER A 59 -4.81 -15.79 0.06
N ASP A 60 -3.55 -16.17 -0.04
CA ASP A 60 -3.14 -17.54 -0.30
C ASP A 60 -3.39 -18.44 0.91
N THR A 61 -3.13 -17.94 2.13
CA THR A 61 -3.52 -18.64 3.37
C THR A 61 -5.03 -18.84 3.44
N LEU A 62 -5.82 -17.79 3.20
CA LEU A 62 -7.28 -17.90 3.22
C LEU A 62 -7.80 -18.85 2.15
N ARG A 63 -7.20 -18.84 0.96
CA ARG A 63 -7.54 -19.77 -0.12
C ARG A 63 -7.27 -21.21 0.27
N HIS A 64 -6.09 -21.48 0.84
CA HIS A 64 -5.76 -22.81 1.33
C HIS A 64 -6.76 -23.32 2.38
N LEU A 65 -7.15 -22.47 3.34
CA LEU A 65 -8.15 -22.86 4.34
C LEU A 65 -9.54 -23.07 3.71
N ALA A 66 -9.92 -22.24 2.75
CA ALA A 66 -11.20 -22.36 2.05
C ALA A 66 -11.28 -23.61 1.17
N ASP A 67 -10.19 -23.97 0.48
CA ASP A 67 -10.12 -25.16 -0.38
C ASP A 67 -10.25 -26.46 0.44
N ASN A 68 -9.84 -26.43 1.71
CA ASN A 68 -10.00 -27.55 2.64
C ASN A 68 -11.33 -27.52 3.40
N CYS A 69 -12.12 -26.45 3.27
CA CYS A 69 -13.41 -26.34 3.93
C CYS A 69 -14.50 -26.99 3.06
N HIS A 70 -15.24 -27.94 3.63
CA HIS A 70 -16.34 -28.62 2.93
C HIS A 70 -17.57 -27.73 2.70
N GLY A 71 -17.70 -26.63 3.47
CA GLY A 71 -18.80 -25.67 3.32
C GLY A 71 -20.18 -26.25 3.65
N ASP A 72 -20.25 -27.29 4.48
CA ASP A 72 -21.49 -27.93 4.90
C ASP A 72 -21.88 -27.51 6.34
N GLY A 73 -22.95 -28.12 6.87
CA GLY A 73 -23.43 -27.83 8.23
C GLY A 73 -22.61 -28.47 9.35
N ARG A 74 -21.42 -29.02 9.08
CA ARG A 74 -20.61 -29.70 10.09
C ARG A 74 -19.85 -28.69 10.97
N PRO A 75 -19.56 -29.05 12.22
CA PRO A 75 -18.76 -28.20 13.12
C PRO A 75 -17.26 -28.21 12.80
N ASP A 76 -16.80 -29.16 11.98
CA ASP A 76 -15.40 -29.34 11.60
C ASP A 76 -15.06 -28.37 10.45
N CYS A 77 -14.50 -27.21 10.80
CA CYS A 77 -14.23 -26.12 9.87
C CYS A 77 -12.74 -25.74 9.93
N PRO A 78 -11.94 -26.17 8.93
CA PRO A 78 -10.51 -25.89 8.87
C PRO A 78 -10.15 -24.40 8.89
N ILE A 79 -11.07 -23.53 8.47
CA ILE A 79 -10.91 -22.07 8.56
C ILE A 79 -10.83 -21.61 10.02
N ILE A 80 -11.75 -22.08 10.87
CA ILE A 80 -11.82 -21.71 12.29
C ILE A 80 -10.63 -22.31 13.04
N GLU A 81 -10.29 -23.57 12.75
CA GLU A 81 -9.12 -24.22 13.33
C GLU A 81 -7.81 -23.55 12.92
N GLY A 82 -7.69 -23.19 11.63
CA GLY A 82 -6.56 -22.44 11.11
C GLY A 82 -6.38 -21.08 11.77
N PHE A 83 -7.47 -20.38 12.09
CA PHE A 83 -7.40 -19.13 12.86
C PHE A 83 -7.05 -19.33 14.34
N ALA A 84 -7.42 -20.46 14.93
CA ALA A 84 -7.07 -20.79 16.31
C ALA A 84 -5.58 -21.19 16.46
N GLN A 85 -4.99 -21.78 15.41
CA GLN A 85 -3.61 -22.27 15.41
C GLN A 85 -2.61 -21.27 14.82
N ALA A 86 -3.04 -20.38 13.93
CA ALA A 86 -2.16 -19.37 13.37
C ALA A 86 -1.68 -18.42 14.47
N ALA A 87 -0.37 -18.43 14.74
CA ALA A 87 0.29 -17.40 15.54
C ALA A 87 -0.14 -16.02 15.02
N PRO A 88 -0.41 -15.04 15.89
CA PRO A 88 -0.95 -13.76 15.47
C PRO A 88 0.01 -13.11 14.48
N THR A 89 -0.32 -13.18 13.19
CA THR A 89 0.27 -12.28 12.21
C THR A 89 -0.13 -10.91 12.71
N SER A 90 0.83 -10.17 13.27
CA SER A 90 0.63 -8.79 13.73
C SER A 90 0.37 -7.92 12.50
N VAL A 91 -0.82 -8.07 11.92
CA VAL A 91 -1.40 -7.11 11.01
C VAL A 91 -1.72 -5.94 11.92
N LYS A 92 -0.76 -5.03 12.10
CA LYS A 92 -1.03 -3.76 12.76
C LYS A 92 -2.34 -3.25 12.17
N ARG A 93 -3.38 -3.09 13.00
CA ARG A 93 -4.68 -2.52 12.62
C ARG A 93 -4.44 -1.09 12.13
N ARG A 94 -3.93 -0.95 10.91
CA ARG A 94 -3.77 0.31 10.21
C ARG A 94 -5.18 0.65 9.76
N ARG A 95 -5.78 1.64 10.40
CA ARG A 95 -6.95 2.33 9.84
C ARG A 95 -6.62 2.64 8.38
N PRO A 96 -7.47 2.31 7.39
CA PRO A 96 -7.20 2.69 6.02
C PRO A 96 -7.45 4.20 5.89
N ARG A 97 -6.48 4.99 6.35
CA ARG A 97 -6.25 6.32 5.79
C ARG A 97 -5.35 6.07 4.59
N PHE A 98 -5.90 6.23 3.40
CA PHE A 98 -5.10 6.29 2.17
C PHE A 98 -3.89 7.21 2.42
N GLY A 99 -2.67 6.70 2.22
CA GLY A 99 -1.47 7.51 2.15
C GLY A 99 -0.73 7.84 3.47
N VAL A 100 -0.39 6.85 4.32
CA VAL A 100 0.75 7.01 5.23
C VAL A 100 1.76 5.90 4.96
N THR A 101 2.69 6.20 4.07
CA THR A 101 3.96 5.49 3.96
C THR A 101 4.94 6.25 4.85
N ASP A 102 5.51 5.59 5.86
CA ASP A 102 6.42 6.17 6.85
C ASP A 102 7.82 6.47 6.23
N VAL A 103 7.85 7.04 5.03
CA VAL A 103 9.06 7.37 4.26
C VAL A 103 9.30 8.87 4.41
N ALA A 104 10.35 9.24 5.15
CA ALA A 104 10.76 10.62 5.31
C ALA A 104 11.35 11.16 3.98
N PRO A 105 11.01 12.38 3.55
CA PRO A 105 11.63 12.98 2.36
C PRO A 105 13.10 13.27 2.65
N ASP A 106 13.97 12.80 1.76
CA ASP A 106 15.39 13.14 1.77
C ASP A 106 15.56 14.63 1.44
N ARG A 107 15.95 15.43 2.44
CA ARG A 107 16.10 16.89 2.36
C ARG A 107 17.54 17.31 2.05
N SER A 108 18.37 16.43 1.48
CA SER A 108 19.79 16.71 1.25
C SER A 108 20.11 17.70 0.12
N HIS A 109 19.13 18.36 -0.49
CA HIS A 109 19.39 19.38 -1.52
C HIS A 109 18.51 20.63 -1.28
N ALA A 110 19.07 21.58 -0.52
CA ALA A 110 18.64 22.97 -0.43
C ALA A 110 19.88 23.86 -0.56
#